data_AF-A0A420F4V6-F1
#
_entry.id   AF-A0A420F4V6-F1
#
_cell.length_a   1.000
_cell.length_b   1.000
_cell.length_c   1.000
_cell.angle_alpha   90.00
_cell.angle_beta   90.00
_cell.angle_gamma   90.00
#
_symmetry.space_group_name_H-M   'P 1'
#
loop_
_entity.id
_entity.type
_entity.pdbx_description
1 polymer ?
#
loop_
_entity_poly.entity_id
_entity_poly.type
_entity_poly.pdbx_seq_one_letter_code
_entity_poly.pdbx_strand_id
1 'polypeptide(L)'
;MLDRCPALREAADIVSSFAVIMTKLRGQDLPDWLGKAEASTAPAIRSFARGLRQDLAAVTAGLSMSWNSGPVEGHVNRVKRLKRQMYSRASFDRLRHRILHA
;
A
#
# COMPACT_ATOMS: atom_id res chain seq x y z
N MET A 1 -5.16 -26.36 -3.18
CA MET A 1 -4.50 -25.63 -4.29
C MET A 1 -3.09 -25.15 -3.90
N LEU A 2 -2.88 -24.64 -2.67
CA LEU A 2 -1.56 -24.24 -2.17
C LEU A 2 -0.58 -25.41 -1.91
N ASP A 3 -1.08 -26.62 -1.59
CA ASP A 3 -0.21 -27.80 -1.34
C ASP A 3 0.57 -28.29 -2.57
N ARG A 4 0.20 -27.82 -3.77
CA ARG A 4 0.81 -28.26 -5.04
C ARG A 4 1.97 -27.37 -5.49
N CYS A 5 2.19 -26.21 -4.85
CA CYS A 5 3.25 -25.27 -5.21
C CYS A 5 3.84 -24.64 -3.93
N PRO A 6 4.97 -25.17 -3.43
CA PRO A 6 5.62 -24.67 -2.23
C PRO A 6 5.94 -23.17 -2.28
N ALA A 7 6.37 -22.67 -3.45
CA ALA A 7 6.67 -21.26 -3.65
C ALA A 7 5.42 -20.37 -3.52
N LEU A 8 4.24 -20.84 -3.96
CA LEU A 8 2.99 -20.10 -3.81
C LEU A 8 2.54 -20.07 -2.34
N ARG A 9 2.75 -21.17 -1.60
CA ARG A 9 2.48 -21.23 -0.16
C ARG A 9 3.38 -20.25 0.60
N GLU A 10 4.69 -20.28 0.34
CA GLU A 10 5.65 -19.36 0.95
C GLU A 10 5.25 -17.88 0.72
N ALA A 11 4.92 -17.54 -0.53
CA ALA A 11 4.46 -16.19 -0.86
C ALA A 11 3.16 -15.81 -0.12
N ALA A 12 2.19 -16.73 -0.05
CA ALA A 12 0.95 -16.51 0.68
C ALA A 12 1.18 -16.29 2.18
N ASP A 13 2.11 -17.04 2.79
CA ASP A 13 2.45 -16.91 4.21
C ASP A 13 3.14 -15.57 4.50
N ILE A 14 4.06 -15.15 3.64
CA ILE A 14 4.73 -13.84 3.78
C ILE A 14 3.74 -12.69 3.62
N VAL A 15 2.85 -12.75 2.62
CA VAL A 15 1.83 -11.72 2.41
C VAL A 15 0.83 -11.69 3.57
N SER A 16 0.37 -12.85 4.04
CA SER A 16 -0.60 -12.93 5.13
C SER A 16 -0.02 -12.41 6.45
N SER A 17 1.24 -12.73 6.75
CA SER A 17 1.92 -12.20 7.93
C SER A 17 2.14 -10.68 7.87
N PHE A 18 2.40 -10.12 6.67
CA PHE A 18 2.44 -8.66 6.49
C PHE A 18 1.08 -8.01 6.74
N ALA A 19 -0.01 -8.62 6.24
CA ALA A 19 -1.36 -8.13 6.47
C ALA A 19 -1.71 -8.11 7.98
N VAL A 20 -1.22 -9.07 8.77
CA VAL A 20 -1.36 -9.04 10.23
C VAL A 20 -0.66 -7.82 10.83
N ILE A 21 0.58 -7.52 10.39
CA ILE A 21 1.31 -6.32 10.84
C ILE A 21 0.50 -5.05 10.54
N MET A 22 0.01 -4.91 9.30
CA MET A 22 -0.78 -3.76 8.87
C MET A 22 -2.09 -3.62 9.65
N THR A 23 -2.86 -4.70 9.77
CA THR A 23 -4.21 -4.66 10.37
C THR A 23 -4.19 -4.54 11.89
N LYS A 24 -3.12 -5.01 12.53
CA LYS A 24 -2.93 -4.95 13.99
C LYS A 24 -2.04 -3.81 14.45
N LEU A 25 -1.56 -2.98 13.51
CA LEU A 25 -0.65 -1.87 13.76
C LEU A 25 0.61 -2.30 14.54
N ARG A 26 1.22 -3.42 14.13
CA ARG A 26 2.39 -4.03 14.79
C ARG A 26 3.70 -3.66 14.10
N GLY A 27 3.93 -2.38 13.83
CA GLY A 27 5.12 -1.92 13.11
C GLY A 27 6.45 -2.36 13.75
N GLN A 28 6.48 -2.67 15.05
CA GLN A 28 7.66 -3.25 15.72
C GLN A 28 8.09 -4.61 15.17
N ASP A 29 7.20 -5.38 14.55
CA ASP A 29 7.51 -6.69 13.96
C ASP A 29 8.05 -6.57 12.52
N LEU A 30 8.05 -5.35 11.94
CA LEU A 30 8.46 -5.10 10.57
C LEU A 30 9.91 -5.52 10.28
N PRO A 31 10.93 -5.27 11.14
CA PRO A 31 12.30 -5.70 10.87
C PRO A 31 12.44 -7.22 10.68
N ASP A 32 11.79 -8.00 11.54
CA ASP A 32 11.82 -9.47 11.46
C ASP A 32 11.10 -9.97 10.21
N TRP A 33 9.96 -9.35 9.86
CA TRP A 33 9.25 -9.65 8.64
C TRP A 33 10.09 -9.32 7.39
N LEU A 34 10.80 -8.20 7.39
CA LEU A 34 11.67 -7.78 6.30
C LEU A 34 12.79 -8.80 6.05
N GLY A 35 13.40 -9.34 7.12
CA GLY A 35 14.39 -10.41 7.01
C GLY A 35 13.85 -11.66 6.31
N LYS A 36 12.62 -12.08 6.65
CA LYS A 36 11.95 -13.22 5.99
C LYS A 36 11.59 -12.91 4.54
N ALA A 37 11.06 -11.72 4.28
CA ALA A 37 10.65 -11.30 2.93
C ALA A 37 11.83 -11.18 1.97
N GLU A 38 13.00 -10.76 2.45
CA GLU A 38 14.23 -10.71 1.64
C GLU A 38 14.85 -12.06 1.36
N ALA A 39 14.70 -13.01 2.28
CA ALA A 39 15.11 -14.39 2.08
C ALA A 39 14.14 -15.16 1.15
N SER A 40 13.01 -14.56 0.76
CA SER A 40 11.99 -15.26 -0.01
C SER A 40 12.46 -15.69 -1.39
N THR A 41 11.97 -16.83 -1.87
CA THR A 41 12.22 -17.29 -3.24
C THR A 41 11.59 -16.37 -4.31
N ALA A 42 10.53 -15.64 -3.96
CA ALA A 42 9.79 -14.75 -4.88
C ALA A 42 10.53 -13.41 -5.13
N PRO A 43 10.99 -13.11 -6.36
CA PRO A 43 11.72 -11.87 -6.65
C PRO A 43 10.93 -10.59 -6.37
N ALA A 44 9.61 -10.61 -6.61
CA ALA A 44 8.74 -9.47 -6.36
C ALA A 44 8.65 -9.13 -4.87
N ILE A 45 8.59 -10.15 -3.99
CA ILE A 45 8.58 -9.97 -2.53
C ILE A 45 9.90 -9.37 -2.06
N ARG A 46 11.04 -9.88 -2.56
CA ARG A 46 12.36 -9.33 -2.22
C ARG A 46 12.50 -7.86 -2.63
N SER A 47 12.06 -7.52 -3.85
CA SER A 47 12.09 -6.14 -4.34
C SER A 47 11.23 -5.21 -3.48
N PHE A 48 10.02 -5.66 -3.13
CA PHE A 48 9.12 -4.94 -2.25
C PHE A 48 9.73 -4.71 -0.86
N ALA A 49 10.30 -5.76 -0.24
CA ALA A 49 10.96 -5.67 1.05
C ALA A 49 12.15 -4.70 1.05
N ARG A 50 12.92 -4.65 -0.04
CA ARG A 50 14.01 -3.69 -0.21
C ARG A 50 13.50 -2.26 -0.29
N GLY A 51 12.40 -2.02 -1.01
CA GLY A 51 11.76 -0.70 -1.05
C GLY A 51 11.32 -0.24 0.34
N LEU A 52 10.64 -1.09 1.11
CA LEU A 52 10.24 -0.77 2.48
C LEU A 52 11.43 -0.50 3.42
N ARG A 53 12.58 -1.15 3.18
CA ARG A 53 13.81 -0.93 3.95
C ARG A 53 14.31 0.51 3.83
N GLN A 54 14.22 1.08 2.63
CA GLN A 54 14.76 2.42 2.35
C GLN A 54 14.06 3.49 3.20
N ASP A 55 12.76 3.30 3.45
CA ASP A 55 11.92 4.20 4.25
C ASP A 55 11.49 3.59 5.59
N LEU A 56 12.35 2.76 6.20
CA LEU A 56 11.98 1.92 7.36
C LEU A 56 11.28 2.71 8.48
N ALA A 57 11.79 3.89 8.84
CA ALA A 57 11.21 4.71 9.89
C ALA A 57 9.79 5.18 9.54
N ALA A 58 9.57 5.63 8.30
CA ALA A 58 8.27 6.11 7.83
C ALA A 58 7.27 4.95 7.73
N VAL A 59 7.70 3.80 7.21
CA VAL A 59 6.88 2.58 7.11
C VAL A 59 6.52 2.07 8.51
N THR A 60 7.47 2.02 9.44
CA THR A 60 7.22 1.60 10.83
C THR A 60 6.18 2.50 11.50
N ALA A 61 6.29 3.82 11.33
CA ALA A 61 5.31 4.76 11.84
C ALA A 61 3.93 4.54 11.21
N GLY A 62 3.87 4.41 9.87
CA GLY A 62 2.63 4.12 9.15
C GLY A 62 1.97 2.78 9.55
N LEU A 63 2.76 1.82 10.01
CA LEU A 63 2.29 0.52 10.52
C LEU A 63 2.06 0.49 12.02
N SER A 64 2.25 1.59 12.76
CA SER A 64 2.07 1.63 14.23
C SER A 64 1.03 2.66 14.67
N MET A 65 0.80 3.69 13.85
CA MET A 65 -0.14 4.76 14.17
C MET A 65 -1.58 4.37 13.80
N SER A 66 -2.55 4.83 14.60
CA SER A 66 -3.97 4.73 14.27
C SER A 66 -4.38 5.65 13.11
N TRP A 67 -3.58 6.68 12.83
CA TRP A 67 -3.80 7.63 11.75
C TRP A 67 -3.16 7.12 10.46
N ASN A 68 -3.90 7.21 9.35
CA ASN A 68 -3.41 6.85 8.03
C ASN A 68 -3.87 7.87 6.98
N SER A 69 -3.24 7.86 5.81
CA SER A 69 -3.56 8.73 4.68
C SER A 69 -4.78 8.28 3.88
N GLY A 70 -5.48 7.22 4.28
CA GLY A 70 -6.59 6.61 3.52
C GLY A 70 -7.70 7.60 3.15
N PRO A 71 -8.22 8.43 4.09
CA PRO A 71 -9.20 9.46 3.76
C PRO A 71 -8.66 10.48 2.75
N VAL A 72 -7.41 10.92 2.91
CA VAL A 72 -6.77 11.90 2.02
C VAL A 72 -6.59 11.32 0.62
N GLU A 73 -6.11 10.08 0.52
CA GLU A 73 -5.97 9.35 -0.75
C GLU A 73 -7.32 9.12 -1.43
N GLY A 74 -8.37 8.85 -0.65
CA GLY A 74 -9.74 8.77 -1.14
C GLY A 74 -10.20 10.07 -1.81
N HIS A 75 -9.95 11.21 -1.16
CA HIS A 75 -10.25 12.53 -1.73
C HIS A 75 -9.43 12.79 -3.01
N VAL A 76 -8.13 12.49 -2.99
CA VAL A 76 -7.26 12.63 -4.16
C VAL A 76 -7.76 11.77 -5.32
N ASN A 77 -8.18 10.53 -5.06
CA ASN A 77 -8.72 9.63 -6.07
C ASN A 77 -10.05 10.13 -6.63
N ARG A 78 -10.93 10.66 -5.79
CA ARG A 78 -12.17 11.31 -6.24
C ARG A 78 -11.89 12.50 -7.16
N VAL A 79 -10.97 13.39 -6.78
CA VAL A 79 -10.57 14.54 -7.59
C VAL A 79 -9.95 14.09 -8.92
N LYS A 80 -9.03 13.11 -8.90
CA LYS A 80 -8.45 12.53 -10.11
C LYS A 80 -9.51 11.92 -11.02
N ARG A 81 -10.52 11.24 -10.46
CA ARG A 81 -11.65 10.68 -11.22
C ARG A 81 -12.48 11.77 -11.89
N LEU A 82 -12.86 12.82 -11.16
CA LEU A 82 -13.63 13.95 -11.70
C LEU A 82 -12.86 14.66 -12.82
N LYS A 83 -11.56 14.89 -12.63
CA LYS A 83 -10.68 15.42 -13.69
C LYS A 83 -10.67 14.51 -14.92
N ARG A 84 -10.51 13.19 -14.75
CA ARG A 84 -10.48 12.19 -15.84
C ARG A 84 -11.75 12.19 -16.68
N GLN A 85 -12.92 12.37 -16.06
CA GLN A 85 -14.20 12.48 -16.77
C GLN A 85 -14.30 13.72 -17.67
N MET A 86 -13.43 14.72 -17.47
CA MET A 86 -13.49 16.01 -18.14
C MET A 86 -12.23 16.33 -18.94
N TYR A 87 -11.33 15.36 -19.17
CA TYR A 87 -10.11 15.57 -19.94
C TYR A 87 -10.41 16.27 -21.28
N SER A 88 -9.62 17.29 -21.62
CA SER A 88 -9.78 18.22 -22.75
C SER A 88 -11.01 19.16 -22.74
N ARG A 89 -11.93 19.04 -21.77
CA ARG A 89 -13.22 19.77 -21.77
C ARG A 89 -13.39 20.77 -20.61
N ALA A 90 -12.54 20.72 -19.59
CA ALA A 90 -12.62 21.61 -18.42
C ALA A 90 -11.45 22.58 -18.30
N SER A 91 -11.75 23.88 -18.17
CA SER A 91 -10.84 24.84 -17.53
C SER A 91 -10.78 24.57 -16.03
N PHE A 92 -9.82 25.16 -15.32
CA PHE A 92 -9.70 25.02 -13.87
C PHE A 92 -10.99 25.37 -13.13
N ASP A 93 -11.66 26.46 -13.53
CA ASP A 93 -12.93 26.88 -12.90
C ASP A 93 -14.04 25.84 -13.07
N ARG A 94 -14.15 25.23 -14.27
CA ARG A 94 -15.11 24.15 -14.52
C ARG A 94 -14.82 22.92 -13.67
N LEU A 95 -13.54 22.60 -13.47
CA LEU A 95 -13.12 21.50 -12.60
C LEU A 95 -13.41 21.81 -11.13
N ARG A 96 -13.12 23.03 -10.67
CA ARG A 96 -13.41 23.49 -9.30
C ARG A 96 -14.89 23.40 -8.98
N HIS A 97 -15.75 23.90 -9.87
CA HIS A 97 -17.20 23.81 -9.71
C HIS A 97 -17.65 22.36 -9.55
N ARG A 98 -17.16 21.45 -10.40
CA ARG A 98 -17.52 20.03 -10.29
C ARG A 98 -16.97 19.35 -9.03
N ILE A 99 -15.83 19.77 -8.49
CA ILE A 99 -15.29 19.22 -7.24
C ILE A 99 -16.12 19.67 -6.04
N LEU A 100 -16.52 20.96 -6.00
CA LEU A 100 -17.28 21.55 -4.89
C LEU A 100 -18.74 21.09 -4.85
N HIS A 101 -19.32 20.72 -6.00
CA HIS A 101 -20.74 20.39 -6.14
C HIS A 101 -21.04 18.91 -6.48
N ALA A 102 -20.03 18.02 -6.45
CA ALA A 102 -20.21 16.58 -6.70
C ALA A 102 -20.41 15.77 -5.41
#